data_AF-A0A6P0XW33-F1
#
_entry.id   AF-A0A6P0XW33-F1
#
_cell.length_a   1.000
_cell.length_b   1.000
_cell.length_c   1.000
_cell.angle_alpha   90.00
_cell.angle_beta   90.00
_cell.angle_gamma   90.00
#
_symmetry.space_group_name_H-M   'P 1'
#
loop_
_entity.id
_entity.type
_entity.pdbx_description
1 polymer ?
#
loop_
_entity_poly.entity_id
_entity_poly.type
_entity_poly.pdbx_seq_one_letter_code
_entity_poly.pdbx_strand_id
1 'polypeptide(L)' 'IKVEQDGNYISLESAKKMWAGKSHPAPGQYPHPLSKLSTEELNQAKLEFENELKSLQTDQGIWNDITTFYIYGRKPKV' A
#
# COMPACT_ATOMS: atom_id res chain seq x y z
N ILE A 1 21.03 -7.80 19.59
CA ILE A 1 19.59 -7.51 19.36
C ILE A 1 19.46 -7.18 17.89
N LYS A 2 18.66 -7.93 17.12
CA LYS A 2 18.39 -7.60 15.71
C LYS A 2 17.23 -6.60 15.73
N VAL A 3 17.48 -5.37 15.32
CA VAL A 3 16.42 -4.36 15.20
C VAL A 3 15.71 -4.67 13.88
N GLU A 4 14.42 -5.00 13.94
CA GLU A 4 13.62 -5.09 12.73
C GLU A 4 13.49 -3.69 12.13
N GLN A 5 13.58 -3.62 10.80
CA GLN A 5 13.52 -2.36 10.09
C GLN A 5 12.06 -2.15 9.67
N ASP A 6 11.35 -1.25 10.35
CA ASP A 6 9.92 -0.99 10.16
C ASP A 6 9.60 -0.29 8.82
N GLY A 7 10.64 0.09 8.07
CA GLY A 7 10.49 0.73 6.77
C GLY A 7 11.79 1.33 6.25
N ASN A 8 11.66 1.99 5.11
CA ASN A 8 12.76 2.69 4.46
C ASN A 8 12.23 3.88 3.66
N TYR A 9 13.07 4.91 3.49
CA TYR A 9 12.71 5.97 2.56
C TYR A 9 12.88 5.51 1.11
N ILE A 10 11.92 5.88 0.26
CA ILE A 10 11.93 5.66 -1.19
C ILE A 10 11.68 6.97 -1.95
N SER A 11 12.05 7.01 -3.22
CA SER A 11 11.75 8.17 -4.06
C SER A 11 10.26 8.26 -4.40
N LEU A 12 9.78 9.48 -4.68
CA LEU A 12 8.41 9.72 -5.16
C LEU A 12 8.09 8.85 -6.39
N GLU A 13 9.04 8.72 -7.32
CA GLU A 13 8.85 7.91 -8.53
C GLU A 13 8.73 6.40 -8.25
N SER A 14 9.42 5.90 -7.22
CA SER A 14 9.22 4.52 -6.77
C SER A 14 7.85 4.34 -6.10
N ALA A 15 7.43 5.29 -5.26
CA ALA A 15 6.14 5.24 -4.58
C ALA A 15 4.95 5.27 -5.56
N LYS A 16 5.00 6.10 -6.61
CA LYS A 16 3.95 6.16 -7.65
C LYS A 16 3.72 4.82 -8.35
N LYS A 17 4.77 4.00 -8.51
CA LYS A 17 4.68 2.67 -9.13
C LYS A 17 3.96 1.64 -8.25
N MET A 18 3.75 1.93 -6.96
CA MET A 18 3.03 1.04 -6.04
C MET A 18 1.50 1.08 -6.24
N TRP A 19 0.98 1.98 -7.07
CA TRP A 19 -0.43 1.97 -7.46
C TRP A 19 -0.81 0.65 -8.14
N ALA A 20 -1.54 -0.22 -7.44
CA ALA A 20 -1.92 -1.53 -7.93
C ALA A 20 -3.26 -1.55 -8.70
N GLY A 21 -3.98 -0.42 -8.76
CA GLY A 21 -5.30 -0.34 -9.39
C GLY A 21 -6.24 -1.44 -8.90
N LYS A 22 -6.82 -2.19 -9.84
CA LYS A 22 -7.77 -3.30 -9.54
C LYS A 22 -7.10 -4.68 -9.36
N SER A 23 -5.77 -4.76 -9.51
CA SER A 23 -5.08 -6.05 -9.70
C SER A 23 -4.74 -6.75 -8.39
N HIS A 24 -4.51 -6.02 -7.30
CA HIS A 24 -4.01 -6.59 -6.04
C HIS A 24 -4.65 -5.87 -4.83
N PRO A 25 -5.81 -6.31 -4.34
CA PRO A 25 -6.40 -5.73 -3.14
C PRO A 25 -5.53 -6.07 -1.93
N ALA A 26 -5.46 -5.17 -0.95
CA ALA A 26 -4.82 -5.49 0.31
C ALA A 26 -5.55 -6.67 1.01
N PRO A 27 -4.84 -7.50 1.78
CA PRO A 27 -5.46 -8.56 2.57
C PRO A 27 -6.65 -8.03 3.40
N GLY A 28 -7.73 -8.81 3.46
CA GLY A 28 -8.95 -8.43 4.20
C GLY A 28 -9.88 -7.46 3.46
N GLN A 29 -9.50 -6.96 2.27
CA GLN A 29 -10.36 -6.06 1.48
C GLN A 29 -11.15 -6.80 0.39
N TYR A 30 -11.97 -7.77 0.79
CA TYR A 30 -12.92 -8.44 -0.11
C TYR A 30 -14.35 -7.92 0.10
N PRO A 31 -15.07 -7.48 -0.95
CA PRO A 31 -14.62 -7.35 -2.35
C PRO A 31 -13.64 -6.19 -2.54
N HIS A 32 -12.80 -6.27 -3.59
CA HIS A 32 -11.77 -5.26 -3.88
C HIS A 32 -12.39 -3.84 -3.93
N PRO A 33 -11.90 -2.86 -3.14
CA PRO A 33 -12.53 -1.54 -3.03
C PRO A 33 -12.69 -0.81 -4.37
N LEU A 34 -11.66 -0.89 -5.22
CA LEU A 34 -11.64 -0.28 -6.55
C LEU A 34 -12.37 -1.09 -7.64
N SER A 35 -12.92 -2.28 -7.35
CA SER A 35 -13.50 -3.15 -8.37
C SER A 35 -14.66 -2.51 -9.15
N LYS A 36 -15.52 -1.76 -8.44
CA LYS A 36 -16.74 -1.16 -8.98
C LYS A 36 -16.55 0.21 -9.63
N LEU A 37 -15.36 0.81 -9.51
CA LEU A 37 -15.10 2.13 -10.07
C LEU A 37 -15.09 2.10 -11.60
N SER A 38 -15.62 3.15 -12.23
CA SER A 38 -15.46 3.42 -13.65
C SER A 38 -13.99 3.72 -14.00
N THR A 39 -13.68 3.85 -15.28
CA THR A 39 -12.35 4.24 -15.74
C THR A 39 -12.00 5.67 -15.29
N GLU A 40 -12.97 6.58 -15.37
CA GLU A 40 -12.83 7.98 -14.96
C GLU A 40 -12.59 8.08 -13.45
N GLU A 41 -13.37 7.35 -12.65
CA GLU A 41 -13.21 7.28 -11.20
C GLU A 41 -11.86 6.66 -10.80
N LEU A 42 -11.40 5.63 -11.52
CA LEU A 42 -10.10 5.02 -11.27
C LEU A 42 -8.95 5.99 -11.58
N ASN A 43 -9.06 6.78 -12.65
CA ASN A 43 -8.08 7.80 -13.00
C ASN A 43 -8.05 8.91 -11.95
N GLN A 44 -9.21 9.34 -11.46
CA GLN A 44 -9.32 10.34 -10.40
C GLN A 44 -8.69 9.82 -9.09
N ALA A 45 -9.01 8.59 -8.69
CA ALA A 45 -8.41 7.96 -7.50
C ALA A 45 -6.88 7.83 -7.62
N LYS A 46 -6.36 7.51 -8.81
CA LYS A 46 -4.91 7.49 -9.06
C LYS A 46 -4.30 8.89 -8.93
N LEU A 47 -4.95 9.92 -9.46
CA LEU A 47 -4.48 11.30 -9.35
C LEU A 47 -4.45 11.77 -7.89
N GLU A 48 -5.47 11.44 -7.11
CA GLU A 48 -5.53 11.72 -5.67
C GLU A 48 -4.41 11.00 -4.91
N PHE A 49 -4.19 9.72 -5.20
CA PHE A 49 -3.08 8.95 -4.66
C PHE A 49 -1.72 9.61 -4.96
N GLU A 50 -1.47 10.00 -6.22
CA GLU A 50 -0.22 10.65 -6.61
C GLU A 50 -0.03 12.04 -5.96
N ASN A 51 -1.12 12.78 -5.73
CA ASN A 51 -1.07 14.07 -5.07
C ASN A 51 -0.78 13.95 -3.57
N GLU A 52 -1.34 12.93 -2.92
CA GLU A 52 -1.02 12.64 -1.53
C GLU A 52 0.44 12.19 -1.37
N LEU A 53 0.98 11.39 -2.29
CA LEU A 53 2.42 11.07 -2.26
C LEU A 53 3.32 12.30 -2.36
N LYS A 54 2.92 13.31 -3.17
CA LYS A 54 3.65 14.59 -3.25
C LYS A 54 3.58 15.38 -1.94
N SER A 55 2.43 15.37 -1.26
CA SER A 55 2.26 16.08 0.02
C SER A 55 3.11 15.46 1.13
N LEU A 56 3.37 14.14 1.06
CA LEU A 56 4.18 13.38 2.01
C LEU A 56 5.69 13.38 1.69
N GLN A 57 6.13 13.95 0.56
CA GLN A 57 7.53 13.94 0.17
C GLN A 57 8.37 14.84 1.08
N THR A 58 9.46 14.28 1.61
CA THR A 58 10.49 15.00 2.38
C THR A 58 11.84 14.97 1.65
N ASP A 59 12.84 15.68 2.19
CA ASP A 59 14.22 15.66 1.68
C ASP A 59 14.83 14.25 1.66
N GLN A 60 14.41 13.37 2.57
CA GLN A 60 14.86 11.97 2.61
C GLN A 60 14.08 11.07 1.64
N GLY A 61 12.96 11.56 1.09
CA GLY A 61 12.00 10.79 0.29
C GLY A 61 10.67 10.58 1.03
N ILE A 62 9.96 9.53 0.66
CA ILE A 62 8.69 9.11 1.27
C ILE A 62 8.97 7.87 2.13
N TRP A 63 8.47 7.86 3.36
CA TRP A 63 8.56 6.69 4.23
C TRP A 63 7.70 5.54 3.67
N ASN A 64 8.35 4.42 3.33
CA ASN A 64 7.69 3.19 2.95
C ASN A 64 7.66 2.24 4.14
N ASP A 65 6.48 2.13 4.74
CA ASP A 65 6.21 1.19 5.83
C ASP A 65 6.19 -0.25 5.27
N ILE A 66 7.00 -1.13 5.86
CA ILE A 66 7.09 -2.55 5.47
C ILE A 66 6.65 -3.50 6.61
N THR A 67 5.93 -2.96 7.60
CA THR A 67 5.47 -3.70 8.76
C THR A 67 4.70 -4.94 8.33
N THR A 68 5.20 -6.10 8.76
CA THR A 68 4.62 -7.40 8.41
C THR A 68 4.00 -8.04 9.66
N PHE A 69 2.68 -8.27 9.64
CA PHE A 69 1.98 -8.96 10.72
C PHE A 69 2.02 -10.47 10.50
N TYR A 70 2.63 -11.21 11.43
CA TYR A 70 2.61 -12.68 11.42
C TYR A 70 1.46 -13.21 12.27
N ILE A 71 0.61 -14.06 11.68
CA ILE A 71 -0.50 -14.74 12.37
C ILE A 71 -0.22 -16.24 12.37
N TYR A 72 -0.24 -16.85 13.55
CA TYR A 72 -0.09 -18.30 13.72
C TYR A 72 -1.44 -18.93 14.06
N GLY A 73 -1.94 -19.78 13.16
CA GLY A 73 -3.15 -20.57 13.39
C GLY A 73 -2.82 -22.02 13.76
N ARG A 74 -3.51 -22.57 14.76
CA ARG A 74 -3.48 -24.01 15.07
C ARG A 74 -4.87 -24.60 14.91
N LYS A 75 -4.99 -25.63 14.07
CA LYS A 75 -6.24 -26.40 13.98
C LYS A 75 -6.58 -27.01 15.35
N PRO A 76 -7.81 -26.85 15.86
CA PRO A 76 -8.24 -27.53 17.09
C PRO A 76 -8.13 -29.04 16.89
N LYS A 77 -7.59 -29.76 17.88
CA LYS A 77 -7.70 -31.21 17.89
C LYS A 77 -9.17 -31.53 18.20
N VAL A 78 -9.82 -32.19 17.25
CA VAL A 78 -11.13 -32.85 17.46
C VAL A 78 -10.89 -34.10 18.28
#